data_AF-A0A966PC39-F1
#
_entry.id   AF-A0A966PC39-F1
#
_cell.length_a   1.000
_cell.length_b   1.000
_cell.length_c   1.000
_cell.angle_alpha   90.00
_cell.angle_beta   90.00
_cell.angle_gamma   90.00
#
_symmetry.space_group_name_H-M   'P 1'
#
loop_
_entity.id
_entity.type
_entity.pdbx_description
1 polymer ?
#
loop_
_entity_poly.entity_id
_entity_poly.type
_entity_poly.pdbx_seq_one_letter_code
_entity_poly.pdbx_strand_id
1 'polypeptide(L)'
;MPVTSPKLAQIKSAQGQELQFGFGGTLIDEGGNTVLGPDGRPTILSVNATPLMANGLPLVDKNGKPCRINPNGQITDSSGRAILGTDGKPMALGKWESFEAVKVGGAKTTVKDPTGKTAVLGLNAQLFDSKGNPIVTATGAPIYFDGKTKSLIDNKGKAIRVDSTGKVPGKIATLAYQTVTFAA
;
A
#
# COMPACT_ATOMS: atom_id res chain seq x y z
N MET A 1 16.32 3.32 -15.94
CA MET A 1 17.15 3.77 -14.80
C MET A 1 16.94 2.80 -13.66
N PRO A 2 17.99 2.19 -13.08
CA PRO A 2 17.82 1.23 -11.98
C PRO A 2 17.23 1.91 -10.75
N VAL A 3 16.36 1.18 -10.05
CA VAL A 3 15.83 1.63 -8.77
C VAL A 3 16.88 1.39 -7.69
N THR A 4 17.23 2.44 -6.95
CA THR A 4 18.21 2.36 -5.87
C THR A 4 17.62 2.89 -4.57
N SER A 5 18.05 2.31 -3.45
CA SER A 5 17.78 2.85 -2.12
C SER A 5 18.52 4.18 -1.91
N PRO A 6 18.19 4.96 -0.86
CA PRO A 6 18.96 6.16 -0.52
C PRO A 6 20.46 5.94 -0.26
N LYS A 7 20.87 4.70 -0.02
CA LYS A 7 22.28 4.30 0.14
C LYS A 7 22.91 3.80 -1.17
N LEU A 8 22.27 4.06 -2.31
CA LEU A 8 22.68 3.64 -3.66
C LEU A 8 22.76 2.13 -3.89
N ALA A 9 22.29 1.31 -2.95
CA ALA A 9 22.11 -0.12 -3.18
C ALA A 9 20.95 -0.35 -4.13
N GLN A 10 21.17 -1.16 -5.17
CA GLN A 10 20.15 -1.58 -6.12
C GLN A 10 19.02 -2.34 -5.40
N ILE A 11 17.78 -2.05 -5.79
CA ILE A 11 16.59 -2.74 -5.28
C ILE A 11 16.16 -3.77 -6.32
N LYS A 12 15.96 -5.00 -5.86
CA LYS A 12 15.48 -6.13 -6.67
C LYS A 12 14.05 -6.50 -6.30
N SER A 13 13.34 -7.18 -7.19
CA SER A 13 12.03 -7.78 -6.90
C SER A 13 12.16 -8.93 -5.90
N ALA A 14 11.04 -9.45 -5.43
CA ALA A 14 10.97 -10.64 -4.59
C ALA A 14 11.55 -11.89 -5.27
N GLN A 15 11.59 -11.89 -6.60
CA GLN A 15 12.15 -12.93 -7.46
C GLN A 15 13.64 -12.69 -7.76
N GLY A 16 14.22 -11.58 -7.28
CA GLY A 16 15.62 -11.23 -7.52
C GLY A 16 15.88 -10.52 -8.84
N GLN A 17 14.84 -10.15 -9.59
CA GLN A 17 14.97 -9.38 -10.82
C GLN A 17 15.34 -7.93 -10.52
N GLU A 18 16.15 -7.32 -11.37
CA GLU A 18 16.39 -5.90 -11.35
C GLU A 18 15.11 -5.11 -11.62
N LEU A 19 14.95 -4.01 -10.88
CA LEU A 19 13.84 -3.09 -11.07
C LEU A 19 14.32 -1.80 -11.70
N GLN A 20 13.54 -1.28 -12.62
CA GLN A 20 13.81 -0.01 -13.28
C GLN A 20 12.61 0.93 -13.23
N PHE A 21 12.89 2.23 -13.26
CA PHE A 21 11.87 3.23 -13.51
C PHE A 21 11.45 3.19 -14.97
N GLY A 22 10.15 2.95 -15.19
CA GLY A 22 9.45 3.12 -16.46
C GLY A 22 8.87 4.53 -16.60
N PHE A 23 8.00 4.69 -17.60
CA PHE A 23 7.32 5.96 -17.87
C PHE A 23 6.43 6.38 -16.69
N GLY A 24 6.43 7.68 -16.36
CA GLY A 24 5.59 8.24 -15.30
C GLY A 24 5.96 7.80 -13.87
N GLY A 25 7.16 7.28 -13.65
CA GLY A 25 7.61 6.81 -12.33
C GLY A 25 7.07 5.43 -11.93
N THR A 26 6.47 4.71 -12.87
CA THR A 26 6.09 3.29 -12.70
C THR A 26 7.33 2.42 -12.57
N LEU A 27 7.18 1.25 -11.97
CA LEU A 27 8.22 0.24 -11.91
C LEU A 27 8.02 -0.83 -12.98
N ILE A 28 9.12 -1.21 -13.62
CA ILE A 28 9.19 -2.36 -14.52
C ILE A 28 10.28 -3.34 -14.09
N ASP A 29 10.10 -4.62 -14.41
CA ASP A 29 11.12 -5.66 -14.24
C ASP A 29 12.09 -5.74 -15.45
N GLU A 30 13.04 -6.67 -15.40
CA GLU A 30 14.00 -6.94 -16.49
C GLU A 30 13.35 -7.29 -17.84
N GLY A 31 12.14 -7.85 -17.81
CA GLY A 31 11.36 -8.18 -19.02
C GLY A 31 10.54 -7.00 -19.55
N GLY A 32 10.57 -5.85 -18.88
CA GLY A 32 9.73 -4.70 -19.21
C GLY A 32 8.29 -4.82 -18.71
N ASN A 33 7.98 -5.82 -17.88
CA ASN A 33 6.64 -5.99 -17.31
C ASN A 33 6.43 -5.00 -16.18
N THR A 34 5.21 -4.46 -16.07
CA THR A 34 4.87 -3.52 -15.00
C THR A 34 4.80 -4.25 -13.66
N VAL A 35 5.48 -3.72 -12.65
CA VAL A 35 5.43 -4.25 -11.28
C VAL A 35 4.20 -3.71 -10.56
N LEU A 36 3.28 -4.60 -10.22
CA LEU A 36 2.03 -4.24 -9.57
C LEU A 36 2.16 -4.22 -8.04
N GLY A 37 1.32 -3.40 -7.42
CA GLY A 37 1.03 -3.43 -6.00
C GLY A 37 -0.07 -4.43 -5.64
N PRO A 38 -0.33 -4.65 -4.35
CA PRO A 38 -1.43 -5.47 -3.83
C PRO A 38 -2.83 -5.03 -4.28
N ASP A 39 -2.98 -3.77 -4.69
CA ASP A 39 -4.20 -3.21 -5.25
C ASP A 39 -4.37 -3.51 -6.76
N GLY A 40 -3.43 -4.25 -7.36
CA GLY A 40 -3.39 -4.59 -8.77
C GLY A 40 -3.01 -3.43 -9.68
N ARG A 41 -2.48 -2.32 -9.12
CA ARG A 41 -2.08 -1.13 -9.88
C ARG A 41 -0.56 -1.06 -10.06
N PRO A 42 -0.07 -0.33 -11.07
CA PRO A 42 1.36 -0.06 -11.20
C PRO A 42 1.91 0.56 -9.91
N THR A 43 2.99 -0.02 -9.38
CA THR A 43 3.68 0.55 -8.23
C THR A 43 4.43 1.81 -8.68
N ILE A 44 4.26 2.90 -7.92
CA ILE A 44 4.95 4.16 -8.16
C ILE A 44 5.85 4.47 -6.96
N LEU A 45 7.13 4.75 -7.24
CA LEU A 45 8.09 5.20 -6.25
C LEU A 45 8.61 6.60 -6.61
N SER A 46 9.03 7.35 -5.60
CA SER A 46 9.95 8.47 -5.81
C SER A 46 11.34 7.96 -6.21
N VAL A 47 12.20 8.88 -6.67
CA VAL A 47 13.61 8.62 -7.00
C VAL A 47 14.43 8.02 -5.85
N ASN A 48 13.98 8.20 -4.60
CA ASN A 48 14.59 7.65 -3.40
C ASN A 48 13.97 6.30 -2.97
N ALA A 49 13.29 5.61 -3.90
CA ALA A 49 12.59 4.36 -3.67
C ALA A 49 11.56 4.39 -2.53
N THR A 50 10.96 5.55 -2.28
CA THR A 50 9.85 5.69 -1.32
C THR A 50 8.54 5.49 -2.05
N PRO A 51 7.66 4.55 -1.61
CA PRO A 51 6.34 4.36 -2.20
C PRO A 51 5.48 5.61 -2.07
N LEU A 52 4.69 5.91 -3.10
CA LEU A 52 3.83 7.09 -3.14
C LEU A 52 2.35 6.70 -3.09
N MET A 53 1.54 7.59 -2.53
CA MET A 53 0.09 7.58 -2.66
C MET A 53 -0.33 8.09 -4.04
N ALA A 54 -1.60 7.88 -4.40
CA ALA A 54 -2.15 8.32 -5.69
C ALA A 54 -2.08 9.84 -5.94
N ASN A 55 -1.90 10.65 -4.89
CA ASN A 55 -1.69 12.10 -4.99
C ASN A 55 -0.21 12.52 -4.99
N GLY A 56 0.73 11.57 -5.09
CA GLY A 56 2.16 11.82 -5.16
C GLY A 56 2.86 12.04 -3.81
N LEU A 57 2.11 12.13 -2.70
CA LEU A 57 2.71 12.20 -1.37
C LEU A 57 3.27 10.85 -0.93
N PRO A 58 4.29 10.80 -0.04
CA PRO A 58 4.82 9.55 0.48
C PRO A 58 3.75 8.70 1.16
N LEU A 59 3.76 7.40 0.88
CA LEU A 59 2.96 6.43 1.62
C LEU A 59 3.57 6.25 3.02
N VAL A 60 2.76 6.44 4.07
CA VAL A 60 3.22 6.45 5.46
C VAL A 60 2.81 5.19 6.23
N ASP A 61 3.64 4.79 7.19
CA ASP A 61 3.35 3.74 8.15
C ASP A 61 2.37 4.22 9.24
N LYS A 62 2.04 3.33 10.18
CA LYS A 62 1.13 3.62 11.30
C LYS A 62 1.58 4.76 12.22
N ASN A 63 2.86 5.12 12.20
CA ASN A 63 3.43 6.23 12.97
C ASN A 63 3.44 7.54 12.17
N GLY A 64 2.87 7.55 10.96
CA GLY A 64 2.86 8.71 10.08
C GLY A 64 4.20 9.01 9.42
N LYS A 65 5.16 8.07 9.45
CA LYS A 65 6.47 8.22 8.81
C LYS A 65 6.50 7.45 7.48
N PRO A 66 7.22 7.94 6.46
CA PRO A 66 7.16 7.28 5.16
C PRO A 66 7.72 5.85 5.22
N CYS A 67 7.07 4.93 4.51
CA CYS A 67 7.54 3.57 4.29
C CYS A 67 8.84 3.57 3.49
N ARG A 68 9.56 2.44 3.50
CA ARG A 68 10.81 2.23 2.76
C ARG A 68 10.80 0.88 2.05
N ILE A 69 11.67 0.75 1.06
CA ILE A 69 11.94 -0.51 0.38
C ILE A 69 13.40 -0.89 0.64
N ASN A 70 13.62 -2.12 1.07
CA ASN A 70 14.97 -2.65 1.26
C ASN A 70 15.55 -3.19 -0.06
N PRO A 71 16.85 -3.52 -0.14
CA PRO A 71 17.47 -4.02 -1.36
C PRO A 71 16.82 -5.29 -1.95
N ASN A 72 16.12 -6.08 -1.14
CA ASN A 72 15.40 -7.28 -1.56
C ASN A 72 13.94 -6.99 -1.97
N GLY A 73 13.59 -5.72 -2.19
CA GLY A 73 12.26 -5.30 -2.62
C GLY A 73 11.19 -5.38 -1.54
N GLN A 74 11.54 -5.71 -0.30
CA GLN A 74 10.57 -5.81 0.78
C GLN A 74 10.15 -4.43 1.27
N ILE A 75 8.84 -4.28 1.52
CA ILE A 75 8.28 -3.06 2.05
C ILE A 75 8.44 -3.08 3.57
N THR A 76 8.97 -1.99 4.10
CA THR A 76 9.28 -1.82 5.52
C THR A 76 8.65 -0.55 6.08
N ASP A 77 8.32 -0.59 7.36
CA ASP A 77 7.97 0.60 8.13
C ASP A 77 9.20 1.49 8.36
N SER A 78 9.01 2.65 8.98
CA SER A 78 10.10 3.59 9.26
C SER A 78 11.13 3.06 10.26
N SER A 79 10.85 1.96 10.97
CA SER A 79 11.80 1.27 11.85
C SER A 79 12.54 0.11 11.17
N GLY A 80 12.30 -0.11 9.87
CA GLY A 80 12.92 -1.19 9.09
C GLY A 80 12.25 -2.55 9.26
N ARG A 81 11.09 -2.64 9.91
CA ARG A 81 10.35 -3.90 10.05
C ARG A 81 9.50 -4.14 8.80
N ALA A 82 9.46 -5.38 8.34
CA ALA A 82 8.63 -5.77 7.21
C ALA A 82 7.14 -5.52 7.47
N ILE A 83 6.47 -4.94 6.50
CA ILE A 83 5.01 -4.82 6.45
C ILE A 83 4.45 -6.12 5.89
N LEU A 84 3.43 -6.67 6.54
CA LEU A 84 2.87 -7.98 6.21
C LEU A 84 1.60 -7.84 5.36
N GLY A 85 1.45 -8.74 4.39
CA GLY A 85 0.28 -8.82 3.52
C GLY A 85 -0.85 -9.68 4.10
N THR A 86 -1.86 -9.94 3.27
CA THR A 86 -3.01 -10.81 3.58
C THR A 86 -2.61 -12.27 3.85
N ASP A 87 -1.48 -12.70 3.31
CA ASP A 87 -0.89 -14.02 3.53
C ASP A 87 -0.10 -14.13 4.86
N GLY A 88 0.07 -13.00 5.58
CA GLY A 88 0.86 -12.91 6.79
C GLY A 88 2.38 -12.91 6.56
N LYS A 89 2.84 -12.78 5.32
CA LYS A 89 4.27 -12.73 4.95
C LYS A 89 4.68 -11.30 4.58
N PRO A 90 6.00 -10.99 4.60
CA PRO A 90 6.51 -9.72 4.11
C PRO A 90 6.03 -9.42 2.69
N MET A 91 5.44 -8.24 2.53
CA MET A 91 5.13 -7.63 1.25
C MET A 91 6.43 -7.29 0.53
N ALA A 92 6.52 -7.60 -0.76
CA ALA A 92 7.70 -7.34 -1.57
C ALA A 92 7.31 -7.05 -3.01
N LEU A 93 8.03 -6.13 -3.65
CA LEU A 93 7.81 -5.76 -5.05
C LEU A 93 7.94 -6.98 -5.97
N GLY A 94 7.11 -7.05 -7.03
CA GLY A 94 7.10 -8.16 -7.98
C GLY A 94 6.28 -9.38 -7.54
N LYS A 95 5.67 -9.37 -6.35
CA LYS A 95 4.83 -10.50 -5.88
C LYS A 95 3.43 -10.56 -6.48
N TRP A 96 2.94 -9.48 -7.08
CA TRP A 96 1.54 -9.38 -7.50
C TRP A 96 1.43 -9.33 -9.02
N GLU A 97 0.56 -10.20 -9.54
CA GLU A 97 0.15 -10.23 -10.95
C GLU A 97 -1.24 -9.62 -11.15
N SER A 98 -2.06 -9.57 -10.09
CA SER A 98 -3.40 -9.00 -10.11
C SER A 98 -3.86 -8.58 -8.70
N PHE A 99 -5.00 -7.89 -8.63
CA PHE A 99 -5.63 -7.52 -7.38
C PHE A 99 -6.21 -8.74 -6.62
N GLU A 100 -5.91 -8.83 -5.33
CA GLU A 100 -6.55 -9.79 -4.42
C GLU A 100 -7.35 -9.09 -3.33
N ALA A 101 -8.62 -9.48 -3.18
CA ALA A 101 -9.50 -8.89 -2.19
C ALA A 101 -9.07 -9.23 -0.75
N VAL A 102 -9.05 -8.22 0.12
CA VAL A 102 -8.78 -8.41 1.56
C VAL A 102 -9.93 -9.17 2.20
N LYS A 103 -9.62 -10.20 3.00
CA LYS A 103 -10.60 -11.03 3.71
C LYS A 103 -10.28 -11.10 5.20
N VAL A 104 -11.30 -11.06 6.04
CA VAL A 104 -11.16 -11.07 7.51
C VAL A 104 -12.10 -12.07 8.19
N GLY A 105 -11.72 -12.48 9.40
CA GLY A 105 -12.51 -13.40 10.22
C GLY A 105 -12.50 -14.85 9.71
N GLY A 106 -13.07 -15.76 10.52
CA GLY A 106 -13.10 -17.20 10.19
C GLY A 106 -13.87 -17.52 8.91
N ALA A 107 -14.93 -16.76 8.63
CA ALA A 107 -15.72 -16.89 7.40
C ALA A 107 -15.04 -16.29 6.15
N LYS A 108 -13.84 -15.71 6.28
CA LYS A 108 -13.10 -15.04 5.20
C LYS A 108 -13.95 -13.99 4.46
N THR A 109 -14.67 -13.17 5.21
CA THR A 109 -15.53 -12.12 4.69
C THR A 109 -14.71 -11.09 3.93
N THR A 110 -15.08 -10.79 2.68
CA THR A 110 -14.46 -9.75 1.87
C THR A 110 -14.67 -8.38 2.50
N VAL A 111 -13.59 -7.63 2.66
CA VAL A 111 -13.62 -6.27 3.21
C VAL A 111 -14.09 -5.29 2.15
N LYS A 112 -15.09 -4.49 2.50
CA LYS A 112 -15.69 -3.45 1.68
C LYS A 112 -15.46 -2.07 2.29
N ASP A 113 -15.31 -1.07 1.44
CA ASP A 113 -15.25 0.33 1.82
C ASP A 113 -16.60 0.84 2.38
N PRO A 114 -16.64 2.05 2.97
CA PRO A 114 -17.88 2.65 3.48
C PRO A 114 -18.98 2.92 2.44
N THR A 115 -18.75 2.66 1.15
CA THR A 115 -19.77 2.70 0.09
C THR A 115 -20.28 1.31 -0.31
N GLY A 116 -19.67 0.25 0.22
CA GLY A 116 -20.01 -1.14 -0.07
C GLY A 116 -19.23 -1.76 -1.24
N LYS A 117 -18.27 -1.05 -1.83
CA LYS A 117 -17.36 -1.61 -2.85
C LYS A 117 -16.19 -2.31 -2.20
N THR A 118 -15.53 -3.24 -2.89
CA THR A 118 -14.35 -3.93 -2.34
C THR A 118 -13.25 -2.93 -2.00
N ALA A 119 -12.73 -3.00 -0.78
CA ALA A 119 -11.57 -2.23 -0.36
C ALA A 119 -10.29 -2.86 -0.92
N VAL A 120 -9.29 -2.03 -1.22
CA VAL A 120 -7.97 -2.47 -1.67
C VAL A 120 -6.94 -2.28 -0.56
N LEU A 121 -5.89 -3.11 -0.58
CA LEU A 121 -4.77 -3.00 0.36
C LEU A 121 -3.67 -2.15 -0.26
N GLY A 122 -3.12 -1.20 0.48
CA GLY A 122 -1.91 -0.47 0.09
C GLY A 122 -0.63 -1.18 0.52
N LEU A 123 0.52 -0.75 -0.02
CA LEU A 123 1.84 -1.28 0.36
C LEU A 123 2.19 -1.07 1.84
N ASN A 124 1.54 -0.12 2.51
CA ASN A 124 1.65 0.13 3.96
C ASN A 124 0.63 -0.68 4.80
N ALA A 125 -0.04 -1.64 4.18
CA ALA A 125 -1.15 -2.41 4.73
C ALA A 125 -2.39 -1.58 5.13
N GLN A 126 -2.49 -0.31 4.74
CA GLN A 126 -3.69 0.48 4.94
C GLN A 126 -4.77 0.10 3.93
N LEU A 127 -6.04 0.24 4.30
CA LEU A 127 -7.16 0.09 3.39
C LEU A 127 -7.44 1.38 2.61
N PHE A 128 -7.67 1.23 1.31
CA PHE A 128 -8.08 2.30 0.40
C PHE A 128 -9.35 1.90 -0.35
N ASP A 129 -10.08 2.88 -0.86
CA ASP A 129 -11.15 2.65 -1.81
C ASP A 129 -10.59 2.27 -3.19
N SER A 130 -11.47 1.90 -4.12
CA SER A 130 -11.08 1.57 -5.50
C SER A 130 -10.59 2.76 -6.32
N LYS A 131 -10.42 3.95 -5.74
CA LYS A 131 -9.85 5.15 -6.39
C LYS A 131 -8.50 5.51 -5.78
N GLY A 132 -8.08 4.86 -4.70
CA GLY A 132 -6.83 5.15 -3.99
C GLY A 132 -7.01 6.19 -2.88
N ASN A 133 -8.24 6.48 -2.47
CA ASN A 133 -8.52 7.31 -1.30
C ASN A 133 -8.45 6.47 -0.02
N PRO A 134 -7.77 6.95 1.04
CA PRO A 134 -7.67 6.20 2.27
C PRO A 134 -9.02 5.97 2.94
N ILE A 135 -9.23 4.75 3.42
CA ILE A 135 -10.36 4.44 4.30
C ILE A 135 -9.91 4.72 5.74
N VAL A 136 -10.72 5.50 6.45
CA VAL A 136 -10.45 5.95 7.81
C VAL A 136 -11.67 5.70 8.70
N THR A 137 -11.45 5.63 10.02
CA THR A 137 -12.54 5.63 10.99
C THR A 137 -13.37 6.91 10.89
N ALA A 138 -14.52 6.95 11.56
CA ALA A 138 -15.34 8.17 11.64
C ALA A 138 -14.55 9.39 12.17
N THR A 139 -13.61 9.16 13.09
CA THR A 139 -12.72 10.17 13.67
C THR A 139 -11.51 10.52 12.80
N GLY A 140 -11.32 9.85 11.66
CA GLY A 140 -10.24 10.11 10.72
C GLY A 140 -8.96 9.28 10.95
N ALA A 141 -8.97 8.30 11.86
CA ALA A 141 -7.83 7.41 12.05
C ALA A 141 -7.70 6.42 10.88
N PRO A 142 -6.51 6.22 10.28
CA PRO A 142 -6.29 5.21 9.26
C PRO A 142 -6.65 3.80 9.72
N ILE A 143 -7.19 2.99 8.80
CA ILE A 143 -7.53 1.59 9.03
C ILE A 143 -6.53 0.70 8.30
N TYR A 144 -5.84 -0.17 9.03
CA TYR A 144 -4.85 -1.10 8.52
C TYR A 144 -5.34 -2.53 8.62
N PHE A 145 -4.85 -3.39 7.73
CA PHE A 145 -4.89 -4.84 7.88
C PHE A 145 -3.66 -5.30 8.66
N ASP A 146 -3.86 -6.03 9.75
CA ASP A 146 -2.78 -6.69 10.47
C ASP A 146 -2.58 -8.10 9.92
N GLY A 147 -1.51 -8.31 9.16
CA GLY A 147 -1.15 -9.61 8.60
C GLY A 147 -0.86 -10.69 9.63
N LYS A 148 -0.53 -10.34 10.89
CA LYS A 148 -0.28 -11.33 11.94
C LYS A 148 -1.57 -11.97 12.44
N THR A 149 -2.56 -11.14 12.75
CA THR A 149 -3.84 -11.57 13.31
C THR A 149 -4.92 -11.76 12.24
N LYS A 150 -4.65 -11.36 11.00
CA LYS A 150 -5.59 -11.36 9.86
C LYS A 150 -6.88 -10.59 10.17
N SER A 151 -6.72 -9.43 10.82
CA SER A 151 -7.81 -8.56 11.27
C SER A 151 -7.57 -7.10 10.88
N LEU A 152 -8.59 -6.25 11.02
CA LEU A 152 -8.41 -4.81 10.85
C LEU A 152 -8.09 -4.14 12.18
N ILE A 153 -7.23 -3.13 12.14
CA ILE A 153 -6.83 -2.31 13.28
C ILE A 153 -6.76 -0.83 12.91
N ASP A 154 -6.90 0.06 13.89
CA ASP A 154 -6.49 1.46 13.72
C ASP A 154 -4.97 1.65 13.88
N ASN A 155 -4.49 2.88 13.73
CA ASN A 155 -3.08 3.23 13.91
C ASN A 155 -2.53 2.97 15.32
N LYS A 156 -3.39 2.81 16.33
CA LYS A 156 -3.02 2.45 17.71
C LYS A 156 -3.07 0.95 17.96
N GLY A 157 -3.43 0.14 16.97
CA GLY A 157 -3.58 -1.30 17.09
C GLY A 157 -4.92 -1.75 17.67
N LYS A 158 -5.89 -0.85 17.83
CA LYS A 158 -7.23 -1.23 18.29
C LYS A 158 -7.98 -1.94 17.18
N ALA A 159 -8.57 -3.09 17.48
CA ALA A 159 -9.33 -3.88 16.52
C ALA A 159 -10.54 -3.11 15.96
N ILE A 160 -10.72 -3.24 14.64
CA ILE A 160 -11.87 -2.75 13.88
C ILE A 160 -12.60 -3.95 13.29
N ARG A 161 -13.92 -3.98 13.44
CA ARG A 161 -14.77 -5.05 12.87
C ARG A 161 -15.58 -4.49 11.70
N VAL A 162 -15.71 -5.30 10.67
CA VAL A 162 -16.66 -5.06 9.57
C VAL A 162 -18.07 -5.44 10.00
N ASP A 163 -19.09 -4.89 9.32
CA ASP A 163 -20.46 -5.34 9.49
C ASP A 163 -20.73 -6.72 8.85
N SER A 164 -21.97 -7.20 8.94
CA SER A 164 -22.38 -8.51 8.38
C SER A 164 -22.20 -8.63 6.87
N THR A 165 -22.08 -7.50 6.16
CA THR A 165 -21.88 -7.46 4.70
C THR A 165 -20.41 -7.32 4.29
N GLY A 166 -19.51 -7.16 5.27
CA GLY A 166 -18.08 -6.93 5.10
C GLY A 166 -17.69 -5.46 5.06
N LYS A 167 -18.62 -4.53 5.30
CA LYS A 167 -18.38 -3.09 5.23
C LYS A 167 -17.57 -2.60 6.42
N VAL A 168 -16.52 -1.83 6.17
CA VAL A 168 -15.72 -1.18 7.22
C VAL A 168 -16.50 0.02 7.79
N PRO A 169 -16.58 0.18 9.11
CA PRO A 169 -17.17 1.37 9.73
C PRO A 169 -16.23 2.57 9.53
N GLY A 170 -16.76 3.69 9.04
CA GLY A 170 -16.00 4.92 8.86
C GLY A 170 -16.35 5.69 7.61
N LYS A 171 -15.36 6.36 7.03
CA LYS A 171 -15.50 7.20 5.84
C LYS A 171 -14.30 7.05 4.91
N ILE A 172 -14.49 7.47 3.67
CA ILE A 172 -13.40 7.64 2.70
C ILE A 172 -12.84 9.05 2.90
N ALA A 173 -11.54 9.16 3.15
CA ALA A 173 -10.84 10.44 3.20
C ALA A 173 -10.37 10.80 1.79
N THR A 174 -10.96 11.82 1.18
CA THR A 174 -10.51 12.29 -0.13
C THR A 174 -9.09 12.81 -0.05
N LEU A 175 -8.20 12.29 -0.89
CA LEU A 175 -6.85 12.83 -1.01
C LEU A 175 -6.92 14.22 -1.62
N ALA A 176 -6.38 15.21 -0.93
CA ALA A 176 -6.08 16.49 -1.55
C ALA A 176 -4.92 16.30 -2.53
N TYR A 177 -5.12 16.70 -3.78
CA TYR A 177 -4.02 16.84 -4.74
C TYR A 177 -3.36 18.19 -4.50
N GLN A 178 -2.03 18.23 -4.51
CA GLN A 178 -1.32 19.49 -4.44
C GLN A 178 -1.44 20.19 -5.78
N THR A 179 -2.40 21.11 -5.88
CA THR A 179 -2.53 22.01 -7.03
C THR A 179 -1.61 23.20 -6.82
N VAL A 180 -0.63 23.38 -7.71
CA VAL A 180 0.11 24.64 -7.78
C VAL A 180 -0.70 25.58 -8.66
N THR A 181 -1.32 26.60 -8.07
CA THR A 181 -1.89 27.69 -8.86
C THR A 181 -0.74 28.55 -9.34
N PHE A 182 -0.40 28.44 -10.63
CA PHE A 182 0.49 29.42 -11.23
C PHE A 182 -0.29 30.73 -11.35
N ALA A 183 0.16 31.78 -10.66
CA ALA A 183 -0.31 33.12 -10.94
C ALA A 183 0.09 33.45 -12.39
N ALA A 184 -0.91 33.84 -13.19
CA ALA A 184 -0.71 34.28 -14.57
C ALA A 184 0.05 35.61 -14.63
#